data_AF-A0A5N1BHY6-F1
#
_entry.id   AF-A0A5N1BHY6-F1
#
_cell.length_a   1.000
_cell.length_b   1.000
_cell.length_c   1.000
_cell.angle_alpha   90.00
_cell.angle_beta   90.00
_cell.angle_gamma   90.00
#
_symmetry.space_group_name_H-M   'P 1'
#
loop_
_entity.id
_entity.type
_entity.pdbx_description
1 polymer ?
#
loop_
_entity_poly.entity_id
_entity_poly.type
_entity_poly.pdbx_seq_one_letter_code
_entity_poly.pdbx_strand_id
1 'polypeptide(L)'
;MSHLFVNCEYGISGDLTLAALVDLGADPHYIESELNKLPIDDFSMSFSKKDEKGITANKLNLSFTELDEGHDHHGHHHHSAQGIFQLIEESDLADRVKERSLDIFKEVARAEGKIHGKPIDEIHFHEVGAMDSIIDIIGVCLALEDLDVDHLTFSKVPTGHGKIEIAHGLYPVPAPATMEILVGVPLSSFTAEGELTTPTGAAFAKVLADDYADVVEGTIEKIGYGVGDREFDHPNVLRVALVKKN
;
A
#
# COMPACT_ATOMS: atom_id res chain seq x y z
N MET A 1 0.19 -19.15 -14.49
CA MET A 1 -0.08 -18.72 -13.12
C MET A 1 1.20 -18.13 -12.57
N SER A 2 1.25 -16.80 -12.49
CA SER A 2 2.46 -16.10 -12.02
C SER A 2 2.38 -15.92 -10.50
N HIS A 3 3.47 -16.22 -9.81
CA HIS A 3 3.55 -16.20 -8.34
C HIS A 3 4.47 -15.08 -7.89
N LEU A 4 3.94 -14.14 -7.12
CA LEU A 4 4.70 -13.06 -6.52
C LEU A 4 5.05 -13.41 -5.07
N PHE A 5 6.33 -13.30 -4.71
CA PHE A 5 6.77 -13.30 -3.33
C PHE A 5 7.07 -11.88 -2.88
N VAL A 6 6.38 -11.42 -1.83
CA VAL A 6 6.56 -10.12 -1.20
C VAL A 6 7.35 -10.31 0.09
N ASN A 7 8.59 -9.81 0.10
CA ASN A 7 9.47 -9.88 1.25
C ASN A 7 9.37 -8.58 2.05
N CYS A 8 8.67 -8.66 3.18
CA CYS A 8 8.37 -7.56 4.09
C CYS A 8 9.44 -7.37 5.18
N GLU A 9 10.66 -7.94 5.06
CA GLU A 9 11.68 -7.93 6.14
C GLU A 9 11.90 -6.54 6.78
N TYR A 10 11.87 -5.47 5.98
CA TYR A 10 12.07 -4.09 6.46
C TYR A 10 10.80 -3.23 6.49
N GLY A 11 9.63 -3.85 6.38
CA GLY A 11 8.35 -3.16 6.38
C GLY A 11 7.58 -3.29 5.08
N ILE A 12 6.41 -2.66 5.06
CA ILE A 12 5.51 -2.60 3.91
C ILE A 12 4.56 -1.40 4.04
N SER A 13 4.41 -0.66 2.94
CA SER A 13 3.44 0.43 2.79
C SER A 13 2.97 0.53 1.34
N GLY A 14 2.00 1.41 1.09
CA GLY A 14 1.44 1.71 -0.24
C GLY A 14 2.50 2.02 -1.29
N ASP A 15 3.13 3.18 -1.15
CA ASP A 15 4.23 3.69 -1.96
C ASP A 15 5.37 2.68 -2.18
N LEU A 16 5.85 2.03 -1.11
CA LEU A 16 6.88 0.98 -1.17
C LEU A 16 6.45 -0.18 -2.07
N THR A 17 5.20 -0.62 -1.94
CA THR A 17 4.67 -1.75 -2.70
C THR A 17 4.51 -1.39 -4.17
N LEU A 18 3.89 -0.24 -4.47
CA LEU A 18 3.70 0.22 -5.84
C LEU A 18 5.05 0.43 -6.55
N ALA A 19 6.00 1.09 -5.89
CA ALA A 19 7.32 1.32 -6.46
C ALA A 19 8.09 0.01 -6.70
N ALA A 20 7.96 -0.98 -5.81
CA ALA A 20 8.57 -2.30 -5.98
C ALA A 20 7.99 -3.07 -7.18
N LEU A 21 6.68 -3.00 -7.40
CA LEU A 21 6.01 -3.65 -8.52
C LEU A 21 6.36 -2.99 -9.86
N VAL A 22 6.47 -1.67 -9.90
CA VAL A 22 6.96 -0.96 -11.09
C VAL A 22 8.42 -1.31 -11.37
N ASP A 23 9.27 -1.45 -10.32
CA ASP A 23 10.64 -1.92 -10.51
C ASP A 23 10.72 -3.37 -11.02
N LEU A 24 9.78 -4.22 -10.61
CA LEU A 24 9.65 -5.58 -11.08
C LEU A 24 9.27 -5.66 -12.58
N GLY A 25 8.58 -4.62 -13.07
CA GLY A 25 8.28 -4.42 -14.49
C GLY A 25 6.83 -4.08 -14.83
N ALA A 26 5.99 -3.70 -13.85
CA ALA A 26 4.66 -3.15 -14.15
C ALA A 26 4.79 -1.81 -14.90
N ASP A 27 3.94 -1.55 -15.89
CA ASP A 27 3.99 -0.32 -16.69
C ASP A 27 3.43 0.89 -15.91
N PRO A 28 4.26 1.88 -15.53
CA PRO A 28 3.79 3.05 -14.80
C PRO A 28 2.83 3.92 -15.62
N HIS A 29 2.93 3.93 -16.96
CA HIS A 29 2.02 4.72 -17.80
C HIS A 29 0.62 4.11 -17.82
N TYR A 30 0.53 2.78 -17.87
CA TYR A 30 -0.74 2.08 -17.75
C TYR A 30 -1.41 2.44 -16.42
N ILE A 31 -0.69 2.28 -15.30
CA ILE A 31 -1.19 2.58 -13.96
C ILE A 31 -1.66 4.03 -13.85
N GLU A 32 -0.83 5.00 -14.27
CA GLU A 32 -1.19 6.42 -14.26
C GLU A 32 -2.43 6.71 -15.13
N SER A 33 -2.51 6.09 -16.31
CA SER A 33 -3.61 6.31 -17.24
C SER A 33 -4.94 5.78 -16.74
N GLU A 34 -4.95 4.64 -16.04
CA GLU A 34 -6.16 4.07 -15.45
C GLU A 34 -6.61 4.86 -14.22
N LEU A 35 -5.67 5.27 -13.36
CA LEU A 35 -5.98 6.10 -12.19
C LEU A 35 -6.56 7.47 -12.61
N ASN A 36 -6.04 8.10 -13.67
CA ASN A 36 -6.56 9.37 -14.18
C ASN A 36 -7.96 9.29 -14.82
N LYS A 37 -8.52 8.09 -15.02
CA LYS A 37 -9.92 7.92 -15.44
C LYS A 37 -10.90 8.00 -14.27
N LEU A 38 -10.40 7.85 -13.05
CA LEU A 38 -11.22 7.92 -11.84
C LEU A 38 -11.60 9.37 -11.55
N PRO A 39 -12.79 9.62 -10.97
CA PRO A 39 -13.22 10.96 -10.57
C PRO A 39 -12.50 11.41 -9.28
N ILE A 40 -11.17 11.53 -9.34
CA ILE A 40 -10.29 12.01 -8.28
C ILE A 40 -9.58 13.30 -8.71
N ASP A 41 -9.01 14.04 -7.76
CA ASP A 41 -8.28 15.29 -8.07
C ASP A 41 -7.06 15.03 -8.97
N ASP A 42 -6.70 16.03 -9.77
CA ASP A 42 -5.59 15.94 -10.71
C ASP A 42 -4.25 15.69 -9.99
N PHE A 43 -3.55 14.64 -10.42
CA PHE A 43 -2.23 14.29 -9.93
C PHE A 43 -1.28 13.96 -11.09
N SER A 44 0.01 13.88 -10.77
CA SER A 44 1.02 13.30 -11.63
C SER A 44 1.83 12.27 -10.86
N MET A 45 2.20 11.18 -11.54
CA MET A 45 2.94 10.07 -10.96
C MET A 45 4.24 9.85 -11.72
N SER A 46 5.34 9.74 -10.97
CA SER A 46 6.64 9.42 -11.55
C SER A 46 7.46 8.53 -10.64
N PHE A 47 8.38 7.76 -11.24
CA PHE A 47 9.27 6.85 -10.52
C PHE A 47 10.72 7.29 -10.74
N SER A 48 11.48 7.36 -9.65
CA SER A 48 12.90 7.72 -9.68
C SER A 48 13.74 6.66 -8.98
N LYS A 49 15.03 6.58 -9.33
CA LYS A 49 15.98 5.68 -8.66
C LYS A 49 16.58 6.39 -7.45
N LYS A 50 16.60 5.72 -6.30
CA LYS A 50 17.26 6.17 -5.07
C LYS A 50 18.20 5.08 -4.56
N ASP A 51 19.39 5.48 -4.13
CA ASP A 51 20.26 4.60 -3.33
C ASP A 51 19.81 4.65 -1.88
N GLU A 52 19.35 3.50 -1.38
CA GLU A 52 18.96 3.32 0.01
C GLU A 52 19.97 2.39 0.68
N LYS A 53 21.00 3.00 1.27
CA LYS A 53 22.11 2.30 1.95
C LYS A 53 22.76 1.22 1.09
N GLY A 54 23.03 1.54 -0.18
CA GLY A 54 23.66 0.63 -1.14
C GLY A 54 22.70 -0.27 -1.92
N ILE A 55 21.38 -0.13 -1.72
CA ILE A 55 20.36 -0.78 -2.54
C ILE A 55 19.74 0.28 -3.47
N THR A 56 19.93 0.12 -4.78
CA THR A 56 19.22 0.93 -5.76
C THR A 56 17.77 0.46 -5.84
N ALA A 57 16.82 1.31 -5.45
CA ALA A 57 15.38 1.03 -5.44
C ALA A 57 14.59 2.10 -6.20
N ASN A 58 13.38 1.76 -6.64
CA ASN A 58 12.42 2.71 -7.18
C ASN A 58 11.72 3.47 -6.05
N LYS A 59 11.60 4.78 -6.21
CA LYS A 59 10.81 5.66 -5.36
C LYS A 59 9.62 6.18 -6.15
N LEU A 60 8.42 6.05 -5.59
CA LEU A 60 7.21 6.71 -6.07
C LEU A 60 7.28 8.20 -5.73
N ASN A 61 6.93 9.06 -6.69
CA ASN A 61 6.81 10.49 -6.48
C ASN A 61 5.45 10.93 -7.02
N LEU A 62 4.59 11.40 -6.12
CA LEU A 62 3.29 11.96 -6.44
C LEU A 62 3.34 13.48 -6.32
N SER A 63 2.66 14.17 -7.23
CA SER A 63 2.47 15.61 -7.15
C SER A 63 1.02 15.94 -7.47
N PHE A 64 0.38 16.69 -6.60
CA PHE A 64 -1.03 17.09 -6.70
C PHE A 64 -1.12 18.54 -7.15
N THR A 65 -2.07 18.85 -8.02
CA THR A 65 -2.29 20.25 -8.41
C THR A 65 -3.09 20.94 -7.31
N GLU A 66 -2.49 21.90 -6.60
CA GLU A 66 -3.25 22.73 -5.65
C GLU A 66 -4.26 23.58 -6.42
N LEU A 67 -5.55 23.38 -6.17
CA LEU A 67 -6.58 24.32 -6.61
C LEU A 67 -6.40 25.61 -5.81
N ASP A 68 -6.05 26.68 -6.53
CA ASP A 68 -5.82 28.03 -6.05
C ASP A 68 -7.15 28.66 -5.56
N GLU A 69 -7.67 28.22 -4.42
CA GLU A 69 -8.76 28.91 -3.70
C GLU A 69 -8.29 29.29 -2.29
N GLY A 70 -8.02 30.58 -2.11
CA GLY A 70 -7.49 31.20 -0.90
C GLY A 70 -8.36 31.04 0.35
N HIS A 71 -8.33 29.85 0.96
CA HIS A 71 -8.83 29.55 2.28
C HIS A 71 -7.88 28.57 2.99
N ASP A 72 -7.35 29.03 4.13
CA ASP A 72 -6.73 28.30 5.24
C ASP A 72 -6.25 26.85 4.99
N HIS A 73 -4.92 26.69 5.09
CA HIS A 73 -4.14 25.46 5.21
C HIS A 73 -4.89 24.23 5.79
N HIS A 74 -4.78 23.08 5.09
CA HIS A 74 -5.17 21.71 5.49
C HIS A 74 -6.60 21.22 5.22
N GLY A 75 -7.17 21.53 4.06
CA GLY A 75 -8.37 20.84 3.56
C GLY A 75 -8.03 19.63 2.70
N HIS A 76 -7.45 18.56 3.27
CA HIS A 76 -7.43 17.28 2.54
C HIS A 76 -8.89 16.84 2.36
N HIS A 77 -9.35 16.69 1.12
CA HIS A 77 -10.67 16.11 0.85
C HIS A 77 -10.64 14.64 1.30
N HIS A 78 -10.99 14.39 2.56
CA HIS A 78 -11.09 13.03 3.09
C HIS A 78 -12.32 12.37 2.48
N HIS A 79 -12.10 11.39 1.60
CA HIS A 79 -13.19 10.60 1.04
C HIS A 79 -13.79 9.69 2.12
N SER A 80 -15.12 9.60 2.16
CA SER A 80 -15.79 8.58 2.97
C SER A 80 -15.52 7.20 2.37
N ALA A 81 -15.58 6.16 3.21
CA ALA A 81 -15.44 4.79 2.75
C ALA A 81 -16.47 4.46 1.64
N GLN A 82 -17.71 4.88 1.83
CA GLN A 82 -18.76 4.70 0.84
C GLN A 82 -18.47 5.42 -0.49
N GLY A 83 -17.90 6.63 -0.43
CA GLY A 83 -17.50 7.37 -1.63
C GLY A 83 -16.43 6.63 -2.43
N ILE A 84 -15.43 6.06 -1.75
CA ILE A 84 -14.39 5.24 -2.40
C ILE A 84 -14.97 3.96 -2.99
N PHE A 85 -15.85 3.27 -2.28
CA PHE A 85 -16.48 2.06 -2.79
C PHE A 85 -17.26 2.33 -4.08
N GLN A 86 -18.11 3.37 -4.07
CA GLN A 86 -18.88 3.76 -5.24
C GLN A 86 -17.95 4.16 -6.41
N LEU A 87 -16.90 4.93 -6.13
CA LEU A 87 -15.89 5.31 -7.12
C LEU A 87 -15.28 4.10 -7.82
N ILE A 88 -14.92 3.06 -7.06
CA ILE A 88 -14.33 1.84 -7.63
C ILE A 88 -15.38 1.04 -8.39
N GLU A 89 -16.58 0.85 -7.83
CA GLU A 89 -17.66 0.06 -8.44
C GLU A 89 -18.09 0.65 -9.80
N GLU A 90 -18.23 1.98 -9.89
CA GLU A 90 -18.67 2.70 -11.08
C GLU A 90 -17.56 2.96 -12.11
N SER A 91 -16.29 2.69 -11.78
CA SER A 91 -15.16 2.89 -12.70
C SER A 91 -15.15 1.91 -13.87
N ASP A 92 -14.31 2.15 -14.88
CA ASP A 92 -14.04 1.20 -15.98
C ASP A 92 -12.82 0.29 -15.71
N LEU A 93 -12.35 0.23 -14.46
CA LEU A 93 -11.23 -0.65 -14.06
C LEU A 93 -11.56 -2.12 -14.32
N ALA A 94 -10.54 -2.93 -14.58
CA ALA A 94 -10.68 -4.39 -14.73
C ALA A 94 -11.29 -5.03 -13.47
N ASP A 95 -12.09 -6.10 -13.64
CA ASP A 95 -12.84 -6.71 -12.54
C ASP A 95 -11.93 -7.17 -11.37
N ARG A 96 -10.75 -7.76 -11.67
CA ARG A 96 -9.76 -8.16 -10.65
C ARG A 96 -9.22 -6.96 -9.87
N VAL A 97 -9.07 -5.80 -10.52
CA VAL A 97 -8.60 -4.57 -9.89
C VAL A 97 -9.68 -4.03 -8.96
N LYS A 98 -10.94 -4.00 -9.40
CA LYS A 98 -12.07 -3.58 -8.56
C LYS A 98 -12.23 -4.47 -7.33
N GLU A 99 -12.24 -5.78 -7.52
CA GLU A 99 -12.39 -6.76 -6.44
C GLU A 99 -11.29 -6.59 -5.37
N ARG A 100 -10.02 -6.62 -5.79
CA ARG A 100 -8.88 -6.45 -4.87
C ARG A 100 -8.93 -5.11 -4.14
N SER A 101 -9.18 -4.01 -4.86
CA SER A 101 -9.22 -2.67 -4.26
C SER A 101 -10.34 -2.56 -3.23
N LEU A 102 -11.56 -3.03 -3.56
CA LEU A 102 -12.70 -3.01 -2.65
C LEU A 102 -12.44 -3.84 -1.40
N ASP A 103 -11.86 -5.03 -1.53
CA ASP A 103 -11.58 -5.89 -0.38
C ASP A 103 -10.53 -5.27 0.55
N ILE A 104 -9.51 -4.62 0.00
CA ILE A 104 -8.51 -3.86 0.77
C ILE A 104 -9.18 -2.71 1.54
N PHE A 105 -9.94 -1.85 0.86
CA PHE A 105 -10.59 -0.73 1.52
C PHE A 105 -11.65 -1.18 2.54
N LYS A 106 -12.37 -2.28 2.29
CA LYS A 106 -13.32 -2.86 3.25
C LYS A 106 -12.61 -3.36 4.51
N GLU A 107 -11.44 -3.98 4.38
CA GLU A 107 -10.67 -4.43 5.54
C GLU A 107 -10.16 -3.24 6.37
N VAL A 108 -9.66 -2.18 5.71
CA VAL A 108 -9.29 -0.94 6.41
C VAL A 108 -10.52 -0.33 7.09
N ALA A 109 -11.65 -0.21 6.39
CA ALA A 109 -12.88 0.36 6.96
C ALA A 109 -13.41 -0.47 8.13
N ARG A 110 -13.29 -1.80 8.09
CA ARG A 110 -13.64 -2.69 9.20
C ARG A 110 -12.78 -2.37 10.43
N ALA A 111 -11.47 -2.23 10.24
CA ALA A 111 -10.55 -1.92 11.32
C ALA A 111 -10.83 -0.54 11.93
N GLU A 112 -10.96 0.49 11.09
CA GLU A 112 -11.30 1.86 11.49
C GLU A 112 -12.66 1.93 12.21
N GLY A 113 -13.68 1.25 11.67
CA GLY A 113 -14.99 1.04 12.28
C GLY A 113 -14.91 0.53 13.71
N LYS A 114 -14.09 -0.49 13.91
CA LYS A 114 -13.88 -1.07 15.25
C LYS A 114 -13.16 -0.12 16.19
N ILE A 115 -12.08 0.53 15.75
CA ILE A 115 -11.29 1.45 16.57
C ILE A 115 -12.11 2.68 16.97
N HIS A 116 -12.95 3.19 16.08
CA HIS A 116 -13.77 4.37 16.30
C HIS A 116 -15.19 4.07 16.82
N GLY A 117 -15.58 2.78 16.93
CA GLY A 117 -16.91 2.36 17.37
C GLY A 117 -18.03 2.79 16.43
N LYS A 118 -17.74 2.87 15.13
CA LYS A 118 -18.66 3.31 14.07
C LYS A 118 -18.94 2.18 13.08
N PRO A 119 -20.14 2.14 12.47
CA PRO A 119 -20.38 1.24 11.36
C PRO A 119 -19.58 1.68 10.11
N ILE A 120 -19.30 0.74 9.21
CA ILE A 120 -18.42 0.95 8.04
C ILE A 120 -18.93 2.08 7.12
N ASP A 121 -20.24 2.22 6.97
CA ASP A 121 -20.90 3.25 6.16
C ASP A 121 -20.75 4.67 6.73
N GLU A 122 -20.42 4.80 8.02
CA GLU A 122 -20.13 6.09 8.68
C GLU A 122 -18.63 6.38 8.81
N ILE A 123 -17.76 5.54 8.22
CA ILE A 123 -16.32 5.75 8.26
C ILE A 123 -15.89 6.82 7.26
N HIS A 124 -15.26 7.85 7.83
CA HIS A 124 -14.41 8.79 7.11
C HIS A 124 -12.97 8.40 7.41
N PHE A 125 -12.24 8.03 6.36
CA PHE A 125 -10.85 7.66 6.54
C PHE A 125 -10.02 8.91 6.78
N HIS A 126 -9.31 8.92 7.90
CA HIS A 126 -8.47 10.06 8.28
C HIS A 126 -7.08 9.98 7.64
N GLU A 127 -6.53 8.78 7.52
CA GLU A 127 -5.22 8.54 6.89
C GLU A 127 -5.40 7.89 5.52
N VAL A 128 -6.19 6.82 5.45
CA VAL A 128 -6.36 6.01 4.21
C VAL A 128 -7.34 6.63 3.20
N GLY A 129 -7.96 7.75 3.54
CA GLY A 129 -8.91 8.48 2.68
C GLY A 129 -8.30 9.64 1.92
N ALA A 130 -7.01 9.88 2.17
CA ALA A 130 -6.24 10.85 1.42
C ALA A 130 -5.91 10.29 0.02
N MET A 131 -5.64 11.21 -0.90
CA MET A 131 -5.43 10.90 -2.32
C MET A 131 -4.26 9.93 -2.54
N ASP A 132 -3.19 10.08 -1.77
CA ASP A 132 -2.02 9.20 -1.79
C ASP A 132 -2.38 7.74 -1.53
N SER A 133 -3.21 7.47 -0.52
CA SER A 133 -3.66 6.13 -0.17
C SER A 133 -4.58 5.52 -1.23
N ILE A 134 -5.40 6.33 -1.89
CA ILE A 134 -6.24 5.89 -3.01
C ILE A 134 -5.37 5.48 -4.19
N ILE A 135 -4.42 6.34 -4.56
CA ILE A 135 -3.45 6.07 -5.63
C ILE A 135 -2.63 4.81 -5.31
N ASP A 136 -2.15 4.66 -4.07
CA ASP A 136 -1.36 3.52 -3.64
C ASP A 136 -2.14 2.20 -3.73
N ILE A 137 -3.34 2.13 -3.15
CA ILE A 137 -4.12 0.88 -3.10
C ILE A 137 -4.56 0.46 -4.50
N ILE A 138 -5.16 1.38 -5.27
CA ILE A 138 -5.64 1.06 -6.61
C ILE A 138 -4.45 0.85 -7.55
N GLY A 139 -3.39 1.63 -7.41
CA GLY A 139 -2.15 1.50 -8.19
C GLY A 139 -1.47 0.16 -7.98
N VAL A 140 -1.41 -0.36 -6.75
CA VAL A 140 -0.91 -1.72 -6.47
C VAL A 140 -1.79 -2.76 -7.14
N CYS A 141 -3.12 -2.62 -7.08
CA CYS A 141 -4.02 -3.56 -7.73
C CYS A 141 -3.87 -3.56 -9.27
N LEU A 142 -3.69 -2.38 -9.87
CA LEU A 142 -3.39 -2.20 -11.30
C LEU A 142 -2.03 -2.83 -11.67
N ALA A 143 -1.00 -2.61 -10.86
CA ALA A 143 0.33 -3.18 -11.10
C ALA A 143 0.31 -4.72 -11.03
N LEU A 144 -0.46 -5.29 -10.10
CA LEU A 144 -0.65 -6.74 -10.01
C LEU A 144 -1.44 -7.30 -11.19
N GLU A 145 -2.39 -6.54 -11.74
CA GLU A 145 -3.13 -6.92 -12.95
C GLU A 145 -2.25 -6.87 -14.20
N ASP A 146 -1.47 -5.80 -14.38
CA ASP A 146 -0.53 -5.65 -15.51
C ASP A 146 0.55 -6.74 -15.52
N LEU A 147 1.05 -7.12 -14.34
CA LEU A 147 2.00 -8.22 -14.17
C LEU A 147 1.35 -9.62 -14.26
N ASP A 148 0.02 -9.69 -14.40
CA ASP A 148 -0.78 -10.92 -14.40
C ASP A 148 -0.47 -11.82 -13.19
N VAL A 149 -0.40 -11.23 -11.99
CA VAL A 149 -0.12 -11.92 -10.72
C VAL A 149 -1.37 -12.64 -10.23
N ASP A 150 -1.28 -13.96 -10.11
CA ASP A 150 -2.38 -14.82 -9.69
C ASP A 150 -2.26 -15.31 -8.25
N HIS A 151 -1.03 -15.47 -7.76
CA HIS A 151 -0.78 -15.98 -6.42
C HIS A 151 0.25 -15.09 -5.71
N LEU A 152 -0.02 -14.72 -4.47
CA LEU A 152 0.87 -13.91 -3.65
C LEU A 152 1.24 -14.65 -2.36
N THR A 153 2.54 -14.69 -2.07
CA THR A 153 3.04 -15.12 -0.76
C THR A 153 3.74 -13.95 -0.10
N PHE A 154 3.37 -13.67 1.14
CA PHE A 154 4.02 -12.63 1.95
C PHE A 154 4.94 -13.29 2.98
N SER A 155 6.12 -12.70 3.24
CA SER A 155 6.86 -13.06 4.45
C SER A 155 6.16 -12.56 5.69
N LYS A 156 6.63 -12.97 6.87
CA LYS A 156 6.19 -12.36 8.12
C LYS A 156 6.40 -10.83 8.10
N VAL A 157 5.46 -10.11 8.72
CA VAL A 157 5.40 -8.65 8.65
C VAL A 157 5.96 -8.02 9.93
N PRO A 158 6.96 -7.13 9.87
CA PRO A 158 7.46 -6.39 11.03
C PRO A 158 6.59 -5.15 11.29
N THR A 159 6.31 -4.85 12.56
CA THR A 159 5.52 -3.66 12.91
C THR A 159 6.37 -2.43 13.20
N GLY A 160 7.59 -2.64 13.69
CA GLY A 160 8.36 -1.60 14.38
C GLY A 160 7.86 -1.36 15.80
N HIS A 161 8.36 -0.32 16.46
CA HIS A 161 7.97 0.09 17.80
C HIS A 161 8.09 1.60 18.03
N GLY A 162 7.57 2.08 19.16
CA GLY A 162 7.67 3.49 19.55
C GLY A 162 6.35 4.21 19.41
N LYS A 163 6.39 5.47 18.96
CA LYS A 163 5.20 6.31 18.78
C LYS A 163 5.30 7.11 17.48
N ILE A 164 4.16 7.42 16.90
CA ILE A 164 4.02 8.26 15.71
C ILE A 164 2.99 9.37 15.97
N GLU A 165 3.21 10.54 15.38
CA GLU A 165 2.23 11.61 15.36
C GLU A 165 1.30 11.39 14.16
N ILE A 166 0.00 11.32 14.43
CA ILE A 166 -1.05 11.18 13.41
C ILE A 166 -2.11 12.28 13.59
N ALA A 167 -3.14 12.31 12.74
CA ALA A 167 -4.21 13.32 12.82
C ALA A 167 -4.91 13.38 14.20
N HIS A 168 -4.87 12.28 14.96
CA HIS A 168 -5.45 12.18 16.30
C HIS A 168 -4.44 12.39 17.44
N GLY A 169 -3.21 12.84 17.12
CA GLY A 169 -2.13 13.07 18.06
C GLY A 169 -1.12 11.92 18.11
N LEU A 170 -0.45 11.77 19.25
CA LEU A 170 0.62 10.80 19.44
C LEU A 170 0.10 9.39 19.77
N TYR A 171 0.35 8.43 18.87
CA TYR A 171 -0.15 7.06 18.95
C TYR A 171 0.99 6.03 19.04
N PRO A 172 0.75 4.83 19.61
CA PRO A 172 1.75 3.77 19.63
C PRO A 172 1.99 3.21 18.22
N VAL A 173 3.17 2.63 18.00
CA VAL A 173 3.46 1.79 16.84
C VAL A 173 3.35 0.30 17.25
N PRO A 174 2.62 -0.54 16.49
CA PRO A 174 1.80 -0.17 15.31
C PRO A 174 0.57 0.68 15.70
N ALA A 175 0.12 1.51 14.77
CA ALA A 175 -1.11 2.28 14.94
C ALA A 175 -2.31 1.33 15.20
N PRO A 176 -3.37 1.75 15.93
CA PRO A 176 -4.48 0.87 16.30
C PRO A 176 -5.19 0.22 15.12
N ALA A 177 -5.42 0.94 14.02
CA ALA A 177 -6.02 0.38 12.81
C ALA A 177 -5.09 -0.69 12.20
N THR A 178 -3.80 -0.39 12.05
CA THR A 178 -2.78 -1.37 11.62
C THR A 178 -2.77 -2.61 12.49
N MET A 179 -2.78 -2.45 13.82
CA MET A 179 -2.79 -3.56 14.77
C MET A 179 -4.05 -4.44 14.64
N GLU A 180 -5.20 -3.82 14.36
CA GLU A 180 -6.47 -4.54 14.14
C GLU A 180 -6.48 -5.31 12.81
N ILE A 181 -5.91 -4.75 11.74
CA ILE A 181 -5.79 -5.41 10.43
C ILE A 181 -4.87 -6.64 10.55
N LEU A 182 -3.78 -6.53 11.31
CA LEU A 182 -2.79 -7.60 11.49
C LEU A 182 -3.31 -8.81 12.30
N VAL A 183 -4.54 -8.80 12.81
CA VAL A 183 -5.13 -9.96 13.49
C VAL A 183 -5.15 -11.16 12.53
N GLY A 184 -4.37 -12.19 12.84
CA GLY A 184 -4.23 -13.40 12.03
C GLY A 184 -3.15 -13.32 10.94
N VAL A 185 -2.40 -12.23 10.85
CA VAL A 185 -1.21 -12.10 9.99
C VAL A 185 0.05 -12.51 10.77
N PRO A 186 0.92 -13.38 10.24
CA PRO A 186 2.18 -13.72 10.88
C PRO A 186 3.12 -12.52 11.02
N LEU A 187 3.56 -12.24 12.25
CA LEU A 187 4.47 -11.12 12.53
C LEU A 187 5.93 -11.55 12.56
N SER A 188 6.80 -10.66 12.07
CA SER A 188 8.25 -10.81 12.12
C SER A 188 8.78 -10.39 13.49
N SER A 189 9.91 -10.97 13.90
CA SER A 189 10.66 -10.54 15.09
C SER A 189 11.57 -9.34 14.83
N PHE A 190 11.69 -8.90 13.57
CA PHE A 190 12.47 -7.71 13.23
C PHE A 190 11.84 -6.47 13.88
N THR A 191 12.68 -5.62 14.48
CA THR A 191 12.24 -4.45 15.22
C THR A 191 13.13 -3.25 14.91
N ALA A 192 12.49 -2.09 14.77
CA ALA A 192 13.14 -0.79 14.61
C ALA A 192 12.25 0.30 15.20
N GLU A 193 12.84 1.45 15.55
CA GLU A 193 12.08 2.62 15.99
C GLU A 193 11.36 3.27 14.83
N GLY A 194 10.05 3.44 14.94
CA GLY A 194 9.18 3.97 13.91
C GLY A 194 8.25 2.92 13.32
N GLU A 195 7.31 3.39 12.49
CA GLU A 195 6.33 2.56 11.80
C GLU A 195 6.96 1.89 10.58
N LEU A 196 7.10 0.57 10.63
CA LEU A 196 7.59 -0.24 9.50
C LEU A 196 6.44 -0.73 8.61
N THR A 197 5.26 -0.95 9.19
CA THR A 197 4.06 -1.36 8.46
C THR A 197 2.96 -0.33 8.65
N THR A 198 2.52 0.27 7.56
CA THR A 198 1.39 1.21 7.55
C THR A 198 0.05 0.46 7.51
N PRO A 199 -1.09 1.13 7.74
CA PRO A 199 -2.41 0.51 7.57
C PRO A 199 -2.60 -0.11 6.18
N THR A 200 -2.15 0.58 5.12
CA THR A 200 -2.23 0.10 3.73
C THR A 200 -1.37 -1.14 3.50
N GLY A 201 -0.13 -1.15 3.99
CA GLY A 201 0.75 -2.31 3.89
C GLY A 201 0.23 -3.53 4.66
N ALA A 202 -0.32 -3.32 5.86
CA ALA A 202 -1.00 -4.38 6.61
C ALA A 202 -2.20 -4.94 5.85
N ALA A 203 -3.00 -4.08 5.21
CA ALA A 203 -4.16 -4.50 4.44
C ALA A 203 -3.76 -5.33 3.21
N PHE A 204 -2.68 -4.97 2.50
CA PHE A 204 -2.15 -5.80 1.41
C PHE A 204 -1.75 -7.19 1.90
N ALA A 205 -0.95 -7.27 2.96
CA ALA A 205 -0.52 -8.54 3.51
C ALA A 205 -1.68 -9.38 4.07
N LYS A 206 -2.78 -8.74 4.49
CA LYS A 206 -3.97 -9.42 5.04
C LYS A 206 -4.90 -9.93 3.95
N VAL A 207 -5.16 -9.11 2.94
CA VAL A 207 -6.22 -9.33 1.96
C VAL A 207 -5.69 -10.03 0.71
N LEU A 208 -4.49 -9.67 0.24
CA LEU A 208 -3.94 -10.19 -1.00
C LEU A 208 -3.14 -11.48 -0.82
N ALA A 209 -2.77 -11.85 0.40
CA ALA A 209 -1.94 -13.03 0.65
C ALA A 209 -2.75 -14.34 0.47
N ASP A 210 -2.27 -15.21 -0.40
CA ASP A 210 -2.73 -16.61 -0.48
C ASP A 210 -2.03 -17.49 0.56
N ASP A 211 -0.79 -17.16 0.90
CA ASP A 211 0.02 -17.90 1.88
C ASP A 211 1.07 -16.98 2.55
N TYR A 212 1.62 -17.45 3.67
CA TYR A 212 2.70 -16.78 4.38
C TYR A 212 3.92 -17.69 4.52
N ALA A 213 5.08 -17.23 4.04
CA ALA A 213 6.34 -17.96 4.17
C ALA A 213 7.53 -17.00 4.21
N ASP A 214 8.53 -17.28 5.05
CA ASP A 214 9.75 -16.45 5.13
C ASP A 214 10.67 -16.66 3.90
N VAL A 215 10.47 -17.76 3.18
CA VAL A 215 11.19 -18.12 1.95
C VAL A 215 10.21 -18.65 0.92
N VAL A 216 10.54 -18.49 -0.36
CA VAL A 216 9.76 -19.01 -1.48
C VAL A 216 10.54 -20.09 -2.21
N GLU A 217 9.87 -21.17 -2.60
CA GLU A 217 10.42 -22.24 -3.42
C GLU A 217 10.16 -21.99 -4.90
N GLY A 218 11.11 -22.35 -5.76
CA GLY A 218 11.02 -22.20 -7.21
C GLY A 218 12.21 -21.45 -7.81
N THR A 219 12.02 -20.95 -9.02
CA THR A 219 13.04 -20.15 -9.72
C THR A 219 12.61 -18.68 -9.75
N ILE A 220 13.44 -17.81 -9.18
CA ILE A 220 13.24 -16.34 -9.28
C ILE A 220 13.51 -15.91 -10.71
N GLU A 221 12.52 -15.31 -11.37
CA GLU A 221 12.62 -14.80 -12.74
C GLU A 221 12.99 -13.32 -12.78
N LYS A 222 12.40 -12.53 -11.87
CA LYS A 222 12.66 -11.09 -11.72
C LYS A 222 12.57 -10.68 -10.26
N ILE A 223 13.22 -9.58 -9.92
CA ILE A 223 13.10 -8.91 -8.62
C ILE A 223 12.83 -7.43 -8.84
N GLY A 224 12.13 -6.81 -7.89
CA GLY A 224 11.90 -5.38 -7.85
C GLY A 224 12.08 -4.84 -6.42
N TYR A 225 12.53 -3.61 -6.31
CA TYR A 225 12.72 -2.90 -5.05
C TYR A 225 11.98 -1.57 -5.06
N GLY A 226 11.18 -1.35 -4.02
CA GLY A 226 10.57 -0.07 -3.69
C GLY A 226 11.27 0.53 -2.47
N VAL A 227 11.32 1.86 -2.38
CA VAL A 227 11.86 2.58 -1.21
C VAL A 227 10.86 3.61 -0.71
N GLY A 228 10.72 3.68 0.60
CA GLY A 228 9.87 4.66 1.27
C GLY A 228 10.62 5.92 1.69
N ASP A 229 9.89 6.87 2.28
CA ASP A 229 10.44 8.16 2.69
C ASP A 229 11.04 8.19 4.09
N ARG A 230 10.63 7.27 4.98
CA ARG A 230 11.16 7.21 6.35
C ARG A 230 12.64 6.78 6.33
N GLU A 231 13.46 7.39 7.17
CA GLU A 231 14.85 7.02 7.36
C GLU A 231 15.00 6.10 8.58
N PHE A 232 15.72 4.99 8.41
CA PHE A 232 16.06 4.06 9.48
C PHE A 232 17.57 3.77 9.50
N ASP A 233 18.06 3.04 10.49
CA ASP A 233 19.46 2.57 10.51
C ASP A 233 19.71 1.43 9.51
N HIS A 234 18.65 0.70 9.14
CA HIS A 234 18.63 -0.31 8.08
C HIS A 234 18.00 0.24 6.78
N PRO A 235 18.10 -0.45 5.64
CA PRO A 235 17.43 0.00 4.41
C PRO A 235 15.91 0.07 4.59
N ASN A 236 15.28 1.17 4.15
CA ASN A 236 13.82 1.29 4.09
C ASN A 236 13.29 0.81 2.73
N VAL A 237 13.43 -0.47 2.43
CA VAL A 237 13.05 -1.03 1.12
C VAL A 237 12.12 -2.22 1.25
N LEU A 238 11.18 -2.33 0.31
CA LEU A 238 10.40 -3.54 0.07
C LEU A 238 10.98 -4.27 -1.12
N ARG A 239 11.14 -5.59 -1.00
CA ARG A 239 11.57 -6.44 -2.12
C ARG A 239 10.45 -7.35 -2.56
N VAL A 240 10.23 -7.41 -3.87
CA VAL A 240 9.33 -8.38 -4.50
C VAL A 240 10.10 -9.28 -5.46
N ALA A 241 9.64 -10.51 -5.63
CA ALA A 241 10.22 -11.46 -6.58
C ALA A 241 9.12 -12.17 -7.36
N LEU A 242 9.22 -12.18 -8.68
CA LEU A 242 8.40 -13.03 -9.54
C LEU A 242 9.03 -14.42 -9.57
N VAL A 243 8.26 -15.43 -9.20
CA VAL A 243 8.72 -16.81 -9.01
C VAL A 243 7.95 -17.75 -9.92
N LYS A 244 8.71 -18.61 -10.60
CA LYS A 244 8.17 -19.74 -11.33
C LYS A 244 8.26 -21.00 -10.47
N LYS A 245 7.11 -21.56 -10.09
CA LYS A 245 7.05 -22.87 -9.41
C LYS A 245 7.50 -23.97 -10.40
N ASN A 246 8.35 -24.88 -9.91
CA ASN A 246 8.87 -26.01 -10.67
C ASN A 246 7.85 -27.16 -10.74
#